data_AF-A0A534AZ97-F1
#
_entry.id   AF-A0A534AZ97-F1
#
_cell.length_a   1.000
_cell.length_b   1.000
_cell.length_c   1.000
_cell.angle_alpha   90.00
_cell.angle_beta   90.00
_cell.angle_gamma   90.00
#
_symmetry.space_group_name_H-M   'P 1'
#
loop_
_entity.id
_entity.type
_entity.pdbx_description
1 polymer ?
#
loop_
_entity_poly.entity_id
_entity_poly.type
_entity_poly.pdbx_seq_one_letter_code
_entity_poly.pdbx_strand_id
1 'polypeptide(L)'
;MAGFLAAGVCGIYNTTKFAVRGLSESLRASLAPHGIGVSVLCPGLVKSYIYASDEIRPEGLRSGARPVNTEAVKRLAAVHEFGMEPDVIAARVLEAMREDRFHIFTHPEFKDELSEVFAGILQDFRDYPIDPGHAKRIDFEKTRRASYAQQRRRLKAP
;
A
#
# COMPACT_ATOMS: atom_id res chain seq x y z
N MET A 1 6.10 -1.03 0.20
CA MET A 1 5.88 -1.49 1.59
C MET A 1 5.24 -0.46 2.50
N ALA A 2 5.61 0.83 2.43
CA ALA A 2 5.03 1.87 3.30
C ALA A 2 3.49 2.10 3.21
N GLY A 3 2.79 1.42 2.29
CA GLY A 3 1.31 1.37 2.27
C GLY A 3 0.70 0.25 3.12
N PHE A 4 1.54 -0.53 3.79
CA PHE A 4 1.18 -1.66 4.65
C PHE A 4 1.89 -1.59 6.01
N LEU A 5 3.14 -1.15 6.01
CA LEU A 5 3.98 -1.04 7.19
C LEU A 5 4.22 0.44 7.50
N ALA A 6 3.95 0.84 8.74
CA ALA A 6 4.19 2.21 9.21
C ALA A 6 5.32 2.21 10.25
N ALA A 7 6.34 3.00 10.01
CA ALA A 7 7.40 3.25 10.98
C ALA A 7 7.01 4.43 11.90
N GLY A 8 7.66 4.53 13.06
CA GLY A 8 7.53 5.69 13.98
C GLY A 8 8.08 7.01 13.42
N VAL A 9 8.56 7.00 12.17
CA VAL A 9 9.06 8.15 11.42
C VAL A 9 8.35 8.27 10.07
N CYS A 10 8.46 9.42 9.43
CA CYS A 10 7.90 9.68 8.09
C CYS A 10 6.36 9.57 8.00
N GLY A 11 5.64 10.05 9.02
CA GLY A 11 4.17 9.95 9.10
C GLY A 11 3.43 10.42 7.84
N ILE A 12 3.79 11.58 7.26
CA ILE A 12 3.18 12.08 6.01
C ILE A 12 3.36 11.09 4.86
N TYR A 13 4.55 10.50 4.72
CA TYR A 13 4.83 9.51 3.69
C TYR A 13 4.00 8.24 3.91
N ASN A 14 3.95 7.73 5.15
CA ASN A 14 3.16 6.54 5.47
C ASN A 14 1.67 6.79 5.19
N THR A 15 1.09 7.89 5.72
CA THR A 15 -0.32 8.24 5.50
C THR A 15 -0.66 8.30 4.01
N THR A 16 0.16 8.97 3.21
CA THR A 16 -0.09 9.08 1.77
C THR A 16 0.02 7.73 1.05
N LYS A 17 0.97 6.86 1.43
CA LYS A 17 1.09 5.51 0.81
C LYS A 17 -0.04 4.56 1.24
N PHE A 18 -0.54 4.67 2.46
CA PHE A 18 -1.77 3.96 2.88
C PHE A 18 -2.99 4.47 2.09
N ALA A 19 -3.13 5.79 1.90
CA ALA A 19 -4.21 6.36 1.12
C ALA A 19 -4.18 5.90 -0.35
N VAL A 20 -3.00 5.87 -0.98
CA VAL A 20 -2.83 5.33 -2.34
C VAL A 20 -3.29 3.88 -2.42
N ARG A 21 -2.93 3.03 -1.46
CA ARG A 21 -3.40 1.63 -1.42
C ARG A 21 -4.94 1.56 -1.35
N GLY A 22 -5.56 2.28 -0.42
CA GLY A 22 -7.02 2.29 -0.26
C GLY A 22 -7.75 2.82 -1.50
N LEU A 23 -7.19 3.84 -2.16
CA LEU A 23 -7.69 4.35 -3.43
C LEU A 23 -7.60 3.29 -4.53
N SER A 24 -6.46 2.63 -4.68
CA SER A 24 -6.27 1.57 -5.68
C SER A 24 -7.19 0.37 -5.48
N GLU A 25 -7.44 -0.03 -4.22
CA GLU A 25 -8.43 -1.07 -3.90
C GLU A 25 -9.84 -0.67 -4.37
N SER A 26 -10.22 0.58 -4.12
CA SER A 26 -11.52 1.12 -4.56
C SER A 26 -11.63 1.20 -6.07
N LEU A 27 -10.58 1.69 -6.74
CA LEU A 27 -10.52 1.79 -8.21
C LEU A 27 -10.59 0.42 -8.87
N ARG A 28 -9.90 -0.59 -8.32
CA ARG A 28 -10.00 -1.96 -8.85
C ARG A 28 -11.45 -2.43 -8.87
N ALA A 29 -12.19 -2.23 -7.79
CA ALA A 29 -13.59 -2.64 -7.71
C ALA A 29 -14.51 -1.82 -8.64
N SER A 30 -14.33 -0.50 -8.71
CA SER A 30 -15.21 0.39 -9.49
C SER A 30 -14.97 0.32 -10.98
N LEU A 31 -13.75 0.02 -11.42
CA LEU A 31 -13.39 -0.06 -12.83
C LEU A 31 -13.57 -1.46 -13.45
N ALA A 32 -13.77 -2.49 -12.62
CA ALA A 32 -14.01 -3.86 -13.07
C ALA A 32 -15.17 -4.00 -14.08
N PRO A 33 -16.35 -3.36 -13.89
CA PRO A 33 -17.46 -3.45 -14.85
C PRO A 33 -17.13 -2.84 -16.22
N HIS A 34 -16.07 -2.05 -16.32
CA HIS A 34 -15.58 -1.44 -17.54
C HIS A 34 -14.44 -2.23 -18.20
N GLY A 35 -14.07 -3.41 -17.65
CA GLY A 35 -12.98 -4.23 -18.17
C GLY A 35 -11.59 -3.63 -17.93
N ILE A 36 -11.44 -2.71 -16.97
CA ILE A 36 -10.17 -2.04 -16.67
C ILE A 36 -9.56 -2.63 -15.40
N GLY A 37 -8.41 -3.29 -15.56
CA GLY A 37 -7.61 -3.80 -14.45
C GLY A 37 -6.87 -2.69 -13.71
N VAL A 38 -6.69 -2.87 -12.40
CA VAL A 38 -5.93 -1.95 -11.54
C VAL A 38 -4.99 -2.77 -10.67
N SER A 39 -3.74 -2.34 -10.56
CA SER A 39 -2.73 -2.92 -9.68
C SER A 39 -2.08 -1.85 -8.81
N VAL A 40 -1.52 -2.23 -7.67
CA VAL A 40 -0.76 -1.37 -6.77
C VAL A 40 0.65 -1.89 -6.57
N LEU A 41 1.64 -1.09 -6.96
CA LEU A 41 3.05 -1.39 -6.77
C LEU A 41 3.49 -1.05 -5.34
N CYS A 42 4.03 -2.04 -4.64
CA CYS A 42 4.40 -1.93 -3.23
C CYS A 42 5.88 -2.30 -3.02
N PRO A 43 6.83 -1.45 -3.45
CA PRO A 43 8.24 -1.79 -3.43
C PRO A 43 8.85 -1.64 -2.03
N GLY A 44 9.93 -2.37 -1.78
CA GLY A 44 10.88 -2.14 -0.68
C GLY A 44 11.88 -1.04 -1.06
N LEU A 45 13.15 -1.26 -0.74
CA LEU A 45 14.23 -0.31 -1.06
C LEU A 45 14.58 -0.38 -2.55
N VAL A 46 14.48 0.76 -3.24
CA VAL A 46 14.74 0.86 -4.69
C VAL A 46 15.94 1.75 -4.93
N LYS A 47 16.85 1.34 -5.82
CA LYS A 47 17.97 2.19 -6.23
C LYS A 47 17.47 3.35 -7.06
N SER A 48 17.31 4.50 -6.40
CA SER A 48 16.63 5.69 -6.94
C SER A 48 17.04 6.94 -6.17
N TYR A 49 16.69 8.10 -6.70
CA TYR A 49 16.98 9.41 -6.11
C TYR A 49 15.88 9.93 -5.16
N ILE A 50 15.00 9.07 -4.64
CA ILE A 50 13.87 9.50 -3.79
C ILE A 50 14.33 10.27 -2.54
N TYR A 51 15.54 10.00 -2.05
CA TYR A 51 16.17 10.74 -0.95
C TYR A 51 16.40 12.22 -1.23
N ALA A 52 16.43 12.64 -2.50
CA ALA A 52 16.64 14.02 -2.94
C ALA A 52 15.33 14.74 -3.31
N SER A 53 14.17 14.23 -2.87
CA SER A 53 12.85 14.77 -3.25
C SER A 53 12.64 16.25 -2.89
N ASP A 54 13.39 16.79 -1.92
CA ASP A 54 13.31 18.22 -1.58
C ASP A 54 13.87 19.14 -2.68
N GLU A 55 14.80 18.66 -3.52
CA GLU A 55 15.37 19.46 -4.62
C GLU A 55 14.31 19.84 -5.66
N ILE A 56 13.33 18.97 -5.87
CA ILE A 56 12.23 19.14 -6.83
C ILE A 56 10.93 19.65 -6.18
N ARG A 57 10.97 20.03 -4.90
CA ARG A 57 9.81 20.59 -4.19
C ARG A 57 9.33 21.88 -4.89
N PRO A 58 8.06 21.97 -5.33
CA PRO A 58 7.52 23.16 -5.98
C PRO A 58 7.69 24.42 -5.13
N GLU A 59 8.01 25.55 -5.76
CA GLU A 59 8.33 26.82 -5.07
C GLU A 59 7.27 27.23 -4.04
N GLY A 60 5.98 27.14 -4.42
CA GLY A 60 4.85 27.47 -3.55
C GLY A 60 4.68 26.57 -2.32
N LEU A 61 5.39 25.43 -2.26
CA LEU A 61 5.39 24.50 -1.14
C LEU A 61 6.71 24.52 -0.35
N ARG A 62 7.67 25.38 -0.70
CA ARG A 62 8.94 25.54 0.01
C ARG A 62 8.80 26.37 1.28
N SER A 63 7.88 27.33 1.29
CA SER A 63 7.61 28.14 2.49
C SER A 63 7.16 27.25 3.66
N GLY A 64 7.80 27.45 4.83
CA GLY A 64 7.52 26.67 6.04
C GLY A 64 8.06 25.23 6.04
N ALA A 65 8.74 24.79 4.97
CA ALA A 65 9.44 23.50 4.98
C ALA A 65 10.59 23.53 5.99
N ARG A 66 10.85 22.38 6.62
CA ARG A 66 12.02 22.23 7.48
C ARG A 66 13.29 22.33 6.64
N PRO A 67 14.39 22.88 7.18
CA PRO A 67 15.68 22.86 6.50
C PRO A 67 16.07 21.43 6.11
N VAL A 68 16.61 21.28 4.89
CA VAL A 68 17.10 19.99 4.39
C VAL A 68 18.29 19.55 5.25
N ASN A 69 18.21 18.34 5.79
CA ASN A 69 19.32 17.72 6.50
C ASN A 69 20.23 17.00 5.51
N THR A 70 21.25 17.69 5.02
CA THR A 70 22.19 17.19 3.99
C THR A 70 22.92 15.90 4.40
N GLU A 71 23.25 15.76 5.69
CA GLU A 71 23.88 14.53 6.20
C GLU A 71 22.91 13.34 6.19
N ALA A 72 21.63 13.57 6.49
CA ALA A 72 20.61 12.53 6.34
C ALA A 72 20.41 12.15 4.87
N VAL A 73 20.43 13.11 3.95
CA VAL A 73 20.35 12.87 2.50
C VAL A 73 21.52 12.01 2.03
N LYS A 74 22.76 12.33 2.41
CA LYS A 74 23.95 11.53 2.06
C LYS A 74 23.85 10.09 2.57
N ARG A 75 23.41 9.89 3.82
CA ARG A 75 23.20 8.55 4.38
C ARG A 75 22.14 7.78 3.61
N LEU A 76 21.01 8.41 3.29
CA LEU A 76 19.96 7.78 2.50
C LEU A 76 20.45 7.46 1.09
N ALA A 77 21.22 8.34 0.45
CA ALA A 77 21.83 8.06 -0.85
C ALA A 77 22.67 6.78 -0.82
N ALA A 78 23.54 6.62 0.18
CA ALA A 78 24.34 5.40 0.35
C ALA A 78 23.46 4.16 0.61
N VAL A 79 22.39 4.28 1.38
CA VAL A 79 21.44 3.17 1.61
C VAL A 79 20.77 2.77 0.29
N HIS A 80 20.35 3.74 -0.52
CA HIS A 80 19.67 3.47 -1.78
C HIS A 80 20.55 2.74 -2.82
N GLU A 81 21.88 2.75 -2.70
CA GLU A 81 22.76 1.90 -3.52
C GLU A 81 22.54 0.39 -3.33
N PHE A 82 22.01 -0.02 -2.18
CA PHE A 82 21.63 -1.42 -1.90
C PHE A 82 20.23 -1.76 -2.41
N GLY A 83 19.49 -0.79 -2.94
CA GLY A 83 18.13 -1.00 -3.42
C GLY A 83 18.08 -1.88 -4.66
N MET A 84 16.93 -2.52 -4.88
CA MET A 84 16.68 -3.26 -6.11
C MET A 84 16.73 -2.32 -7.32
N GLU A 85 17.38 -2.77 -8.39
CA GLU A 85 17.46 -2.03 -9.66
C GLU A 85 16.05 -1.79 -10.24
N PRO A 86 15.73 -0.58 -10.73
CA PRO A 86 14.41 -0.26 -11.29
C PRO A 86 13.93 -1.21 -12.38
N ASP A 87 14.82 -1.70 -13.24
CA ASP A 87 14.47 -2.62 -14.33
C ASP A 87 13.97 -3.98 -13.84
N VAL A 88 14.50 -4.47 -12.72
CA VAL A 88 14.03 -5.70 -12.07
C VAL A 88 12.60 -5.51 -11.54
N ILE A 89 12.32 -4.34 -10.96
CA ILE A 89 10.98 -3.96 -10.50
C ILE A 89 10.03 -3.85 -11.70
N ALA A 90 10.46 -3.21 -12.79
CA ALA A 90 9.66 -3.04 -14.00
C ALA A 90 9.26 -4.40 -14.60
N ALA A 91 10.18 -5.36 -14.67
CA ALA A 91 9.88 -6.71 -15.15
C ALA A 91 8.78 -7.39 -14.31
N ARG A 92 8.86 -7.29 -12.98
CA ARG A 92 7.84 -7.82 -12.04
C ARG A 92 6.49 -7.11 -12.18
N VAL A 93 6.51 -5.81 -12.47
CA VAL A 93 5.28 -5.05 -12.75
C VAL A 93 4.60 -5.57 -14.01
N LEU A 94 5.36 -5.73 -15.10
CA LEU A 94 4.82 -6.21 -16.38
C LEU A 94 4.24 -7.63 -16.27
N GLU A 95 4.93 -8.52 -15.55
CA GLU A 95 4.42 -9.86 -15.22
C GLU A 95 3.08 -9.77 -14.46
N ALA A 96 3.06 -9.04 -13.34
CA ALA A 96 1.86 -8.93 -12.52
C ALA A 96 0.68 -8.27 -13.26
N MET A 97 0.94 -7.30 -14.13
CA MET A 97 -0.10 -6.68 -14.97
C MET A 97 -0.69 -7.67 -15.97
N ARG A 98 0.13 -8.52 -16.60
CA ARG A 98 -0.35 -9.57 -17.53
C ARG A 98 -1.20 -10.61 -16.81
N GLU A 99 -0.92 -10.86 -15.54
CA GLU A 99 -1.68 -11.78 -14.67
C GLU A 99 -2.87 -11.12 -13.94
N ASP A 100 -3.13 -9.83 -14.20
CA ASP A 100 -4.08 -8.97 -13.45
C ASP A 100 -3.97 -9.12 -11.91
N ARG A 101 -2.73 -9.22 -11.41
CA ARG A 101 -2.45 -9.32 -9.98
C ARG A 101 -2.53 -7.95 -9.32
N PHE A 102 -3.50 -7.78 -8.43
CA PHE A 102 -3.70 -6.52 -7.73
C PHE A 102 -2.46 -6.03 -6.96
N HIS A 103 -1.87 -6.85 -6.08
CA HIS A 103 -0.70 -6.46 -5.31
C HIS A 103 0.59 -6.88 -6.03
N ILE A 104 1.45 -5.90 -6.30
CA ILE A 104 2.78 -6.14 -6.86
C ILE A 104 3.81 -5.92 -5.75
N PHE A 105 4.10 -6.98 -5.00
CA PHE A 105 5.14 -7.00 -3.98
C PHE A 105 6.46 -7.38 -4.63
N THR A 106 7.34 -6.40 -4.84
CA THR A 106 8.63 -6.65 -5.50
C THR A 106 9.73 -7.07 -4.54
N HIS A 107 9.51 -7.12 -3.23
CA HIS A 107 10.52 -7.47 -2.24
C HIS A 107 9.94 -8.55 -1.32
N PRO A 108 10.14 -9.85 -1.64
CA PRO A 108 9.50 -10.95 -0.92
C PRO A 108 9.94 -11.08 0.55
N GLU A 109 11.09 -10.51 0.92
CA GLU A 109 11.62 -10.51 2.28
C GLU A 109 10.70 -9.81 3.31
N PHE A 110 9.75 -8.97 2.85
CA PHE A 110 8.75 -8.33 3.73
C PHE A 110 7.58 -9.24 4.11
N LYS A 111 7.48 -10.44 3.53
CA LYS A 111 6.30 -11.31 3.72
C LYS A 111 6.08 -11.68 5.19
N ASP A 112 7.16 -11.98 5.91
CA ASP A 112 7.07 -12.45 7.29
C ASP A 112 6.68 -11.32 8.22
N GLU A 113 7.36 -10.16 8.14
CA GLU A 113 7.01 -8.94 8.88
C GLU A 113 5.55 -8.52 8.63
N LEU A 114 5.09 -8.56 7.37
CA LEU A 114 3.71 -8.22 7.04
C LEU A 114 2.72 -9.23 7.65
N SER A 115 3.08 -10.51 7.71
CA SER A 115 2.27 -11.55 8.34
C SER A 115 2.14 -11.33 9.84
N GLU A 116 3.24 -10.97 10.51
CA GLU A 116 3.26 -10.64 11.94
C GLU A 116 2.39 -9.42 12.25
N VAL A 117 2.51 -8.34 11.47
CA VAL A 117 1.68 -7.14 11.65
C VAL A 117 0.21 -7.46 11.49
N PHE A 118 -0.17 -8.22 10.46
CA PHE A 118 -1.57 -8.61 10.29
C PHE A 118 -2.06 -9.55 11.38
N ALA A 119 -1.22 -10.47 11.86
CA ALA A 119 -1.56 -11.31 13.01
C ALA A 119 -1.82 -10.47 14.25
N GLY A 120 -0.99 -9.46 14.53
CA GLY A 120 -1.22 -8.50 15.63
C GLY A 120 -2.54 -7.74 15.50
N ILE A 121 -2.83 -7.20 14.32
CA ILE A 121 -4.12 -6.51 14.05
C ILE A 121 -5.31 -7.44 14.29
N LEU A 122 -5.22 -8.69 13.85
CA LEU A 122 -6.29 -9.68 14.05
C LEU A 122 -6.41 -10.06 15.53
N GLN A 123 -5.30 -10.11 16.25
CA GLN A 123 -5.28 -10.37 17.69
C GLN A 123 -5.93 -9.25 18.50
N ASP A 124 -6.06 -8.03 17.99
CA ASP A 124 -6.70 -6.93 18.73
C ASP A 124 -8.23 -7.03 18.79
N PHE A 125 -8.85 -7.88 17.97
CA PHE A 125 -10.27 -8.18 18.12
C PHE A 125 -10.55 -8.83 19.48
N ARG A 126 -11.70 -8.49 20.07
CA ARG A 126 -12.13 -8.96 21.39
C ARG A 126 -13.57 -9.44 21.30
N ASP A 127 -13.87 -10.49 22.04
CA ASP A 127 -15.24 -10.97 22.23
C ASP A 127 -15.91 -10.15 23.33
N TYR A 128 -16.63 -9.10 22.92
CA TYR A 128 -17.44 -8.29 23.83
C TYR A 128 -18.83 -8.89 24.03
N PRO A 129 -19.52 -8.58 25.15
CA PRO A 129 -20.93 -8.93 25.32
C PRO A 129 -21.80 -8.42 24.16
N ILE A 130 -22.79 -9.21 23.77
CA ILE A 130 -23.72 -8.89 22.68
C ILE A 130 -24.61 -7.72 23.09
N ASP A 131 -24.52 -6.60 22.37
CA ASP A 131 -25.45 -5.47 22.55
C ASP A 131 -26.78 -5.69 21.80
N PRO A 132 -27.86 -4.96 22.15
CA PRO A 132 -29.18 -5.16 21.56
C PRO A 132 -29.26 -5.03 20.03
N GLY A 133 -28.34 -4.28 19.41
CA GLY A 133 -28.30 -4.05 17.97
C GLY A 133 -27.54 -5.11 17.18
N HIS A 134 -26.84 -6.03 17.86
CA HIS A 134 -25.89 -6.96 17.24
C HIS A 134 -26.53 -7.80 16.11
N ALA A 135 -27.68 -8.43 16.35
CA ALA A 135 -28.31 -9.30 15.36
C ALA A 135 -28.65 -8.57 14.04
N LYS A 136 -29.17 -7.33 14.13
CA LYS A 136 -29.48 -6.49 12.96
C LYS A 136 -28.20 -6.06 12.23
N ARG A 137 -27.15 -5.67 12.96
CA ARG A 137 -25.86 -5.31 12.36
C ARG A 137 -25.22 -6.50 11.63
N ILE A 138 -25.26 -7.69 12.23
CA ILE A 138 -24.73 -8.90 11.59
C ILE A 138 -25.49 -9.24 10.29
N ASP A 139 -26.81 -9.08 10.27
CA ASP A 139 -27.60 -9.32 9.06
C ASP A 139 -27.25 -8.35 7.92
N PHE A 140 -27.13 -7.06 8.24
CA PHE A 140 -26.63 -6.04 7.31
C PHE A 140 -25.21 -6.38 6.80
N GLU A 141 -24.29 -6.74 7.70
CA GLU A 141 -22.91 -7.05 7.37
C GLU A 141 -22.77 -8.33 6.52
N LYS A 142 -23.65 -9.32 6.67
CA LYS A 142 -23.71 -10.49 5.78
C LYS A 142 -23.95 -10.08 4.33
N THR A 143 -24.93 -9.19 4.11
CA THR A 143 -25.26 -8.67 2.78
C THR A 143 -24.08 -7.88 2.19
N ARG A 144 -23.50 -6.96 2.97
CA ARG A 144 -22.30 -6.20 2.55
C ARG A 144 -21.13 -7.12 2.20
N ARG A 145 -20.85 -8.14 3.02
CA ARG A 145 -19.77 -9.11 2.81
C ARG A 145 -19.99 -9.95 1.55
N ALA A 146 -21.23 -10.39 1.29
CA ALA A 146 -21.58 -11.13 0.09
C ALA A 146 -21.36 -10.29 -1.18
N SER A 147 -21.81 -9.03 -1.17
CA SER A 147 -21.57 -8.07 -2.26
C SER A 147 -20.08 -7.87 -2.54
N TYR A 148 -19.30 -7.61 -1.48
CA TYR A 148 -17.84 -7.45 -1.60
C TYR A 148 -17.14 -8.71 -2.14
N ALA A 149 -17.56 -9.90 -1.69
CA ALA A 149 -17.03 -11.17 -2.20
C ALA A 149 -17.37 -11.37 -3.69
N GLN A 150 -18.59 -11.01 -4.12
CA GLN A 150 -19.00 -11.08 -5.52
C GLN A 150 -18.17 -10.15 -6.40
N GLN A 151 -17.96 -8.90 -5.97
CA GLN A 151 -17.10 -7.93 -6.66
C GLN A 151 -15.68 -8.50 -6.85
N ARG A 152 -15.10 -9.10 -5.79
CA ARG A 152 -13.77 -9.71 -5.85
C ARG A 152 -13.69 -10.97 -6.72
N ARG A 153 -14.78 -11.71 -6.89
CA ARG A 153 -14.83 -12.86 -7.81
C ARG A 153 -14.92 -12.43 -9.27
N ARG A 154 -15.71 -11.40 -9.56
CA ARG A 154 -15.83 -10.83 -10.92
C ARG A 154 -14.49 -10.28 -11.44
N LEU A 155 -13.65 -9.76 -10.54
CA LEU A 155 -12.28 -9.35 -10.85
C LEU A 155 -11.33 -10.48 -11.30
N LYS A 156 -11.71 -11.75 -11.14
CA LYS A 156 -10.90 -12.91 -11.53
C LYS A 156 -11.50 -13.70 -12.70
N ALA A 157 -12.63 -13.25 -13.24
CA ALA A 157 -13.26 -13.91 -14.37
C ALA A 157 -12.59 -13.43 -15.67
N PRO A 158 -12.24 -14.36 -16.59
CA PRO A 158 -11.60 -14.04 -17.86
C PRO A 158 -12.48 -13.18 -18.78
#